data_AF-A0A1G2YQ82-F1
#
_entry.id   AF-A0A1G2YQ82-F1
#
_cell.length_a   1.000
_cell.length_b   1.000
_cell.length_c   1.000
_cell.angle_alpha   90.00
_cell.angle_beta   90.00
_cell.angle_gamma   90.00
#
_symmetry.space_group_name_H-M   'P 1'
#
loop_
_entity.id
_entity.type
_entity.pdbx_description
1 polymer ?
#
loop_
_entity_poly.entity_id
_entity_poly.type
_entity_poly.pdbx_seq_one_letter_code
_entity_poly.pdbx_strand_id
1 'polypeptide(L)'
;MKNELFPNYKTIHRLILVMVALVVGLTIGLASVPVFAADEKIINKEKGNPVPENIGFMKNPPKELTEKFPMCDAFLNVEWINKEKKIGYSNYEVIIKGKKRMMWELVTLEGDRLFLGWDVYQYKRQGQLQEIFEMVKNGKVEGTRLVMILTYKGKSIEIHLRTPNDDDSLADHRCTVCVPYPDKKRVWIAEGKSIKQNYSAAQQKELFDRIEKAVGKPINLNDPVQKEWFESLYILDVNFDGKEDIVFKKSFFVTSHNMLYNVEHVYKYEDEYQFTFPPTGRTCHVKSRFFPLTTDGKNYYIDNQCNLTALTSKAEKE
;
A
#
# COMPACT_ATOMS: atom_id res chain seq x y z
N MET A 1 -26.32 -84.11 41.94
CA MET A 1 -26.33 -84.35 43.40
C MET A 1 -24.94 -84.03 43.94
N LYS A 2 -24.86 -83.05 44.86
CA LYS A 2 -23.73 -82.67 45.74
C LYS A 2 -22.45 -82.16 45.06
N ASN A 3 -21.71 -81.16 45.53
CA ASN A 3 -21.85 -80.15 46.59
C ASN A 3 -20.78 -79.07 46.29
N GLU A 4 -21.13 -77.82 46.60
CA GLU A 4 -20.31 -76.72 47.16
C GLU A 4 -18.78 -76.68 47.01
N LEU A 5 -18.23 -75.53 46.56
CA LEU A 5 -17.36 -74.61 47.33
C LEU A 5 -16.67 -73.55 46.43
N PHE A 6 -16.94 -72.26 46.70
CA PHE A 6 -16.06 -71.10 46.40
C PHE A 6 -14.85 -71.08 47.38
N PRO A 7 -13.81 -70.19 47.30
CA PRO A 7 -13.43 -69.16 46.30
C PRO A 7 -11.91 -69.11 45.93
N ASN A 8 -11.54 -68.31 44.92
CA ASN A 8 -10.40 -67.36 44.97
C ASN A 8 -10.45 -66.41 43.75
N TYR A 9 -11.08 -65.23 43.81
CA TYR A 9 -10.54 -63.95 44.28
C TYR A 9 -9.11 -63.62 43.83
N LYS A 10 -8.93 -63.35 42.52
CA LYS A 10 -8.09 -62.24 42.04
C LYS A 10 -8.32 -61.98 40.54
N THR A 11 -8.86 -60.78 40.28
CA THR A 11 -8.55 -60.00 39.08
C THR A 11 -9.29 -60.36 37.78
N ILE A 12 -10.61 -60.58 37.86
CA ILE A 12 -11.50 -60.03 36.82
C ILE A 12 -12.28 -58.93 37.50
N HIS A 13 -11.83 -57.70 37.35
CA HIS A 13 -12.69 -56.52 37.22
C HIS A 13 -11.82 -55.35 36.74
N ARG A 14 -12.10 -54.97 35.48
CA ARG A 14 -11.93 -53.64 34.90
C ARG A 14 -10.51 -53.34 34.37
N LEU A 15 -10.21 -53.24 33.08
CA LEU A 15 -11.08 -53.02 31.90
C LEU A 15 -12.20 -52.02 32.19
N ILE A 16 -11.83 -50.89 32.79
CA ILE A 16 -12.45 -49.55 32.77
C ILE A 16 -11.41 -48.66 33.48
N LEU A 17 -10.40 -48.24 32.72
CA LEU A 17 -9.66 -46.96 32.83
C LEU A 17 -8.64 -46.91 31.69
N VAL A 18 -9.15 -47.24 30.50
CA VAL A 18 -8.79 -46.47 29.31
C VAL A 18 -9.27 -45.05 29.58
N MET A 19 -8.37 -44.09 29.39
CA MET A 19 -8.51 -42.65 29.64
C MET A 19 -8.14 -42.16 31.05
N VAL A 20 -7.17 -41.24 31.06
CA VAL A 20 -6.82 -40.30 32.13
C VAL A 20 -5.86 -40.81 33.21
N ALA A 21 -4.57 -41.01 32.85
CA ALA A 21 -3.43 -40.80 33.76
C ALA A 21 -2.09 -40.71 33.00
N LEU A 22 -2.07 -40.00 31.87
CA LEU A 22 -0.84 -39.58 31.18
C LEU A 22 -0.70 -38.05 31.27
N VAL A 23 -1.01 -37.56 32.46
CA VAL A 23 -0.73 -36.22 32.96
C VAL A 23 -0.21 -36.44 34.37
N VAL A 24 0.89 -35.76 34.72
CA VAL A 24 1.65 -35.80 35.98
C VAL A 24 2.93 -36.62 35.86
N GLY A 25 4.03 -35.90 35.63
CA GLY A 25 5.38 -36.38 35.91
C GLY A 25 6.36 -36.17 34.77
N LEU A 26 6.70 -34.92 34.44
CA LEU A 26 8.05 -34.46 34.07
C LEU A 26 8.05 -32.96 33.71
N THR A 27 7.78 -32.12 34.70
CA THR A 27 8.50 -30.85 34.91
C THR A 27 9.55 -31.19 35.98
N ILE A 28 10.82 -30.78 35.98
CA ILE A 28 11.47 -29.46 35.85
C ILE A 28 12.99 -29.75 35.68
N GLY A 29 13.73 -28.99 34.86
CA GLY A 29 15.21 -29.01 34.93
C GLY A 29 15.99 -28.49 33.72
N LEU A 30 15.94 -27.17 33.51
CA LEU A 30 16.79 -26.29 32.69
C LEU A 30 18.17 -26.81 32.20
N ALA A 31 18.41 -26.69 30.88
CA ALA A 31 19.40 -25.77 30.25
C ALA A 31 20.06 -26.35 28.98
N SER A 32 19.58 -25.93 27.81
CA SER A 32 20.40 -25.55 26.64
C SER A 32 19.47 -25.27 25.46
N VAL A 33 19.48 -24.05 24.96
CA VAL A 33 18.83 -23.67 23.69
C VAL A 33 19.53 -24.46 22.57
N PRO A 34 18.76 -24.99 21.62
CA PRO A 34 19.08 -24.60 20.25
C PRO A 34 17.85 -24.00 19.57
N VAL A 35 18.11 -22.86 18.94
CA VAL A 35 17.32 -22.29 17.86
C VAL A 35 17.27 -23.34 16.76
N PHE A 36 16.11 -23.92 16.53
CA PHE A 36 15.74 -24.57 15.28
C PHE A 36 14.37 -23.99 14.92
N ALA A 37 14.35 -22.97 14.08
CA ALA A 37 14.08 -23.19 12.65
C ALA A 37 12.77 -23.96 12.46
N ALA A 38 11.68 -23.39 13.00
CA ALA A 38 10.33 -23.73 12.56
C ALA A 38 10.18 -23.23 11.11
N ASP A 39 10.47 -24.13 10.18
CA ASP A 39 10.07 -24.13 8.77
C ASP A 39 10.14 -22.83 7.98
N GLU A 40 11.37 -22.34 7.80
CA GLU A 40 11.75 -21.38 6.76
C GLU A 40 11.43 -21.87 5.33
N LYS A 41 11.13 -23.16 5.14
CA LYS A 41 10.82 -23.77 3.83
C LYS A 41 9.34 -23.83 3.47
N ILE A 42 8.42 -23.59 4.40
CA ILE A 42 6.97 -23.58 4.09
C ILE A 42 6.46 -22.15 3.86
N ILE A 43 7.12 -21.14 4.43
CA ILE A 43 6.74 -19.72 4.27
C ILE A 43 7.15 -19.15 2.89
N ASN A 44 8.11 -19.76 2.19
CA ASN A 44 8.65 -19.21 0.94
C ASN A 44 7.93 -19.65 -0.35
N LYS A 45 6.76 -20.32 -0.26
CA LYS A 45 5.87 -20.56 -1.42
C LYS A 45 4.61 -19.68 -1.46
N GLU A 46 4.30 -19.00 -0.35
CA GLU A 46 3.21 -18.01 -0.26
C GLU A 46 3.71 -16.55 -0.28
N LYS A 47 5.03 -16.32 -0.44
CA LYS A 47 5.64 -14.99 -0.64
C LYS A 47 5.53 -14.45 -2.08
N GLY A 48 4.44 -14.75 -2.77
CA GLY A 48 3.94 -13.84 -3.79
C GLY A 48 2.86 -13.05 -3.09
N ASN A 49 3.07 -11.74 -2.84
CA ASN A 49 1.92 -10.88 -2.52
C ASN A 49 0.83 -11.21 -3.54
N PRO A 50 -0.42 -11.48 -3.12
CA PRO A 50 -1.46 -11.94 -4.03
C PRO A 50 -1.55 -10.90 -5.13
N VAL A 51 -1.01 -11.23 -6.31
CA VAL A 51 -0.97 -10.28 -7.43
C VAL A 51 -2.43 -10.06 -7.76
N PRO A 52 -2.96 -8.84 -7.57
CA PRO A 52 -4.37 -8.61 -7.82
C PRO A 52 -4.61 -8.93 -9.29
N GLU A 53 -5.69 -9.68 -9.56
CA GLU A 53 -6.11 -10.01 -10.91
C GLU A 53 -6.66 -8.75 -11.58
N ASN A 54 -5.80 -7.77 -11.85
CA ASN A 54 -6.11 -6.55 -12.55
C ASN A 54 -5.43 -6.60 -13.91
N ILE A 55 -6.22 -6.51 -14.98
CA ILE A 55 -5.69 -6.64 -16.35
C ILE A 55 -4.73 -5.51 -16.72
N GLY A 56 -4.78 -4.40 -16.00
CA GLY A 56 -3.93 -3.25 -16.22
C GLY A 56 -2.53 -3.40 -15.66
N PHE A 57 -2.22 -4.44 -14.89
CA PHE A 57 -0.88 -4.61 -14.34
C PHE A 57 0.08 -5.27 -15.34
N MET A 58 1.35 -4.88 -15.27
CA MET A 58 2.41 -5.52 -16.05
C MET A 58 2.56 -6.98 -15.59
N LYS A 59 2.32 -7.96 -16.47
CA LYS A 59 2.45 -9.39 -16.12
C LYS A 59 3.89 -9.81 -15.84
N ASN A 60 4.85 -9.25 -16.58
CA ASN A 60 6.29 -9.51 -16.44
C ASN A 60 7.02 -8.15 -16.49
N PRO A 61 6.98 -7.37 -15.39
CA PRO A 61 7.66 -6.08 -15.36
C PRO A 61 9.15 -6.28 -15.64
N PRO A 62 9.81 -5.35 -16.37
CA PRO A 62 11.25 -5.39 -16.60
C PRO A 62 12.03 -5.57 -15.29
N LYS A 63 13.05 -6.44 -15.29
CA LYS A 63 13.89 -6.71 -14.11
C LYS A 63 14.47 -5.44 -13.48
N GLU A 64 14.90 -4.50 -14.33
CA GLU A 64 15.40 -3.20 -13.89
C GLU A 64 14.39 -2.45 -13.00
N LEU A 65 13.09 -2.52 -13.31
CA LEU A 65 12.07 -1.90 -12.48
C LEU A 65 11.90 -2.64 -11.15
N THR A 66 11.81 -3.97 -11.18
CA THR A 66 11.59 -4.76 -9.95
C THR A 66 12.78 -4.72 -9.02
N GLU A 67 14.01 -4.69 -9.55
CA GLU A 67 15.24 -4.61 -8.76
C GLU A 67 15.43 -3.20 -8.19
N LYS A 68 15.11 -2.17 -8.96
CA LYS A 68 15.26 -0.78 -8.53
C LYS A 68 14.17 -0.33 -7.56
N PHE A 69 12.94 -0.82 -7.72
CA PHE A 69 11.78 -0.41 -6.92
C PHE A 69 11.21 -1.61 -6.14
N PRO A 70 11.96 -2.18 -5.19
CA PRO A 70 11.55 -3.39 -4.47
C PRO A 70 10.33 -3.17 -3.54
N MET A 71 9.96 -1.92 -3.26
CA MET A 71 8.75 -1.56 -2.51
C MET A 71 7.45 -1.68 -3.32
N CYS A 72 7.54 -1.77 -4.65
CA CYS A 72 6.40 -1.87 -5.55
C CYS A 72 6.10 -3.35 -5.84
N ASP A 73 4.92 -3.82 -5.45
CA ASP A 73 4.51 -5.20 -5.72
C ASP A 73 3.96 -5.37 -7.13
N ALA A 74 3.33 -4.32 -7.66
CA ALA A 74 2.74 -4.30 -8.99
C ALA A 74 3.03 -2.98 -9.68
N PHE A 75 3.11 -3.02 -11.01
CA PHE A 75 3.25 -1.84 -11.85
C PHE A 75 2.06 -1.73 -12.78
N LEU A 76 1.40 -0.58 -12.80
CA LEU A 76 0.39 -0.29 -13.80
C LEU A 76 1.05 -0.19 -15.18
N ASN A 77 0.49 -0.93 -16.15
CA ASN A 77 0.95 -0.92 -17.52
C ASN A 77 0.47 0.36 -18.21
N VAL A 78 1.38 1.33 -18.29
CA VAL A 78 1.16 2.61 -18.96
C VAL A 78 1.99 2.64 -20.24
N GLU A 79 1.30 2.76 -21.37
CA GLU A 79 1.93 3.04 -22.65
C GLU A 79 2.14 4.55 -22.79
N TRP A 80 3.38 5.03 -22.65
CA TRP A 80 3.71 6.44 -22.77
C TRP A 80 3.62 6.92 -24.23
N ILE A 81 2.48 7.50 -24.60
CA ILE A 81 2.19 8.06 -25.92
C ILE A 81 3.14 9.22 -26.25
N ASN A 82 3.33 10.13 -25.30
CA ASN A 82 4.30 11.21 -25.40
C ASN A 82 5.08 11.32 -24.08
N LYS A 83 6.37 10.97 -24.13
CA LYS A 83 7.27 10.93 -22.96
C LYS A 83 7.61 12.32 -22.44
N GLU A 84 7.74 13.32 -23.31
CA GLU A 84 8.07 14.69 -22.92
C GLU A 84 6.90 15.35 -22.20
N LYS A 85 5.69 15.19 -22.74
CA LYS A 85 4.44 15.66 -22.10
C LYS A 85 4.02 14.79 -20.91
N LYS A 86 4.67 13.62 -20.71
CA LYS A 86 4.34 12.59 -19.72
C LYS A 86 2.85 12.22 -19.75
N ILE A 87 2.35 11.99 -20.97
CA ILE A 87 0.98 11.52 -21.22
C ILE A 87 1.08 10.11 -21.76
N GLY A 88 0.44 9.18 -21.07
CA GLY A 88 0.34 7.79 -21.44
C GLY A 88 -1.10 7.33 -21.54
N TYR A 89 -1.28 6.05 -21.82
CA TYR A 89 -2.55 5.37 -21.87
C TYR A 89 -2.50 4.09 -21.06
N SER A 90 -3.59 3.81 -20.37
CA SER A 90 -3.77 2.52 -19.70
C SER A 90 -5.21 2.07 -19.78
N ASN A 91 -5.38 0.75 -19.76
CA ASN A 91 -6.66 0.12 -19.52
C ASN A 91 -6.51 -0.84 -18.35
N TYR A 92 -7.39 -0.73 -17.37
CA TYR A 92 -7.22 -1.40 -16.10
C TYR A 92 -8.58 -1.56 -15.40
N GLU A 93 -8.63 -2.48 -14.44
CA GLU A 93 -9.78 -2.60 -13.56
C GLU A 93 -9.62 -1.63 -12.39
N VAL A 94 -10.67 -0.89 -12.07
CA VAL A 94 -10.76 -0.17 -10.80
C VAL A 94 -11.86 -0.79 -9.97
N ILE A 95 -11.61 -0.95 -8.68
CA ILE A 95 -12.56 -1.44 -7.69
C ILE A 95 -13.22 -0.23 -7.07
N ILE A 96 -14.54 -0.12 -7.27
CA ILE A 96 -15.36 0.96 -6.73
C ILE A 96 -16.42 0.32 -5.86
N LYS A 97 -16.38 0.56 -4.55
CA LYS A 97 -17.31 -0.03 -3.57
C LYS A 97 -17.38 -1.56 -3.71
N GLY A 98 -16.21 -2.20 -3.83
CA GLY A 98 -16.06 -3.65 -4.00
C GLY A 98 -16.42 -4.20 -5.39
N LYS A 99 -16.80 -3.36 -6.35
CA LYS A 99 -17.13 -3.78 -7.72
C LYS A 99 -16.05 -3.38 -8.70
N LYS A 100 -15.50 -4.35 -9.42
CA LYS A 100 -14.57 -4.12 -10.53
C LYS A 100 -15.27 -3.42 -11.69
N ARG A 101 -14.62 -2.41 -12.25
CA ARG A 101 -15.02 -1.69 -13.46
C ARG A 101 -13.83 -1.51 -14.37
N MET A 102 -14.04 -1.77 -15.65
CA MET A 102 -13.01 -1.51 -16.65
C MET A 102 -12.92 -0.02 -16.95
N MET A 103 -11.70 0.50 -16.92
CA MET A 103 -11.36 1.88 -17.29
C MET A 103 -10.46 1.90 -18.53
N TRP A 104 -10.61 2.93 -19.33
CA TRP A 104 -9.74 3.27 -20.46
C TRP A 104 -9.41 4.74 -20.35
N GLU A 105 -8.19 5.06 -19.93
CA GLU A 105 -7.86 6.41 -19.52
C GLU A 105 -6.52 6.86 -20.10
N LEU A 106 -6.41 8.16 -20.37
CA LEU A 106 -5.09 8.79 -20.45
C LEU A 106 -4.55 8.96 -19.03
N VAL A 107 -3.27 8.65 -18.86
CA VAL A 107 -2.52 8.79 -17.62
C VAL A 107 -1.61 10.00 -17.77
N THR A 108 -1.70 10.99 -16.88
CA THR A 108 -0.79 12.14 -16.92
C THR A 108 0.04 12.26 -15.65
N LEU A 109 1.30 12.66 -15.83
CA LEU A 109 2.18 13.09 -14.74
C LEU A 109 2.39 14.61 -14.89
N GLU A 110 1.49 15.39 -14.32
CA GLU A 110 1.53 16.86 -14.39
C GLU A 110 2.22 17.41 -13.15
N GLY A 111 3.39 18.03 -13.36
CA GLY A 111 4.26 18.48 -12.27
C GLY A 111 4.53 17.33 -11.29
N ASP A 112 4.01 17.50 -10.08
CA ASP A 112 4.13 16.58 -8.97
C ASP A 112 2.83 15.82 -8.71
N ARG A 113 2.03 15.48 -9.74
CA ARG A 113 0.78 14.69 -9.57
C ARG A 113 0.59 13.64 -10.66
N LEU A 114 0.20 12.43 -10.23
CA LEU A 114 -0.37 11.40 -11.08
C LEU A 114 -1.87 11.62 -11.22
N PHE A 115 -2.36 11.67 -12.46
CA PHE A 115 -3.79 11.67 -12.76
C PHE A 115 -4.17 10.38 -13.51
N LEU A 116 -5.03 9.61 -12.86
CA LEU A 116 -5.71 8.43 -13.38
C LEU A 116 -7.21 8.77 -13.42
N GLY A 117 -7.68 9.30 -14.55
CA GLY A 117 -9.08 9.71 -14.66
C GLY A 117 -9.51 10.32 -15.98
N TRP A 118 -8.62 10.51 -16.96
CA TRP A 118 -8.99 11.08 -18.25
C TRP A 118 -9.69 10.03 -19.12
N ASP A 119 -11.00 9.85 -18.92
CA ASP A 119 -11.79 8.79 -19.53
C ASP A 119 -11.88 8.96 -21.06
N VAL A 120 -11.35 7.96 -21.78
CA VAL A 120 -11.37 7.89 -23.24
C VAL A 120 -12.22 6.72 -23.76
N TYR A 121 -13.06 6.12 -22.91
CA TYR A 121 -13.90 4.99 -23.29
C TYR A 121 -14.83 5.30 -24.46
N GLN A 122 -15.39 6.51 -24.52
CA GLN A 122 -16.25 6.92 -25.63
C GLN A 122 -15.50 6.86 -26.98
N TYR A 123 -14.25 7.36 -27.02
CA TYR A 123 -13.41 7.35 -28.20
C TYR A 123 -12.94 5.94 -28.55
N LYS A 124 -12.69 5.09 -27.54
CA LYS A 124 -12.45 3.65 -27.73
C LYS A 124 -13.61 2.99 -28.47
N ARG A 125 -14.85 3.20 -28.04
CA ARG A 125 -16.03 2.60 -28.69
C ARG A 125 -16.23 3.08 -30.12
N GLN A 126 -15.86 4.32 -30.40
CA GLN A 126 -15.97 4.93 -31.73
C GLN A 126 -14.81 4.58 -32.66
N GLY A 127 -13.82 3.82 -32.21
CA GLY A 127 -12.62 3.49 -33.01
C GLY A 127 -11.67 4.67 -33.22
N GLN A 128 -11.75 5.70 -32.37
CA GLN A 128 -11.02 6.97 -32.51
C GLN A 128 -9.77 7.08 -31.64
N LEU A 129 -9.39 6.04 -30.88
CA LEU A 129 -8.21 6.11 -29.99
C LEU A 129 -6.91 6.49 -30.72
N GLN A 130 -6.72 5.99 -31.94
CA GLN A 130 -5.52 6.34 -32.71
C GLN A 130 -5.47 7.84 -33.03
N GLU A 131 -6.61 8.47 -33.30
CA GLU A 131 -6.71 9.92 -33.50
C GLU A 131 -6.35 10.66 -32.21
N ILE A 132 -6.84 10.20 -31.04
CA ILE A 132 -6.44 10.74 -29.73
C ILE A 132 -4.93 10.65 -29.55
N PHE A 133 -4.32 9.50 -29.85
CA PHE A 133 -2.89 9.30 -29.66
C PHE A 133 -2.06 10.20 -30.57
N GLU A 134 -2.49 10.40 -31.82
CA GLU A 134 -1.86 11.36 -32.73
C GLU A 134 -1.98 12.80 -32.23
N MET A 135 -3.13 13.18 -31.67
CA MET A 135 -3.31 14.50 -31.05
C MET A 135 -2.42 14.68 -29.82
N VAL A 136 -2.27 13.66 -28.96
CA VAL A 136 -1.35 13.69 -27.81
C VAL A 136 0.11 13.81 -28.27
N LYS A 137 0.52 13.06 -29.29
CA LYS A 137 1.89 13.10 -29.83
C LYS A 137 2.22 14.47 -30.42
N ASN A 138 1.41 14.90 -31.40
CA ASN A 138 1.77 15.98 -32.32
C ASN A 138 1.00 17.30 -32.08
N GLY A 139 -0.08 17.24 -31.30
CA GLY A 139 -0.94 18.38 -31.02
C GLY A 139 -0.55 19.19 -29.78
N LYS A 140 -1.33 20.24 -29.54
CA LYS A 140 -1.27 21.03 -28.32
C LYS A 140 -2.18 20.39 -27.26
N VAL A 141 -1.70 20.38 -26.02
CA VAL A 141 -2.45 19.91 -24.85
C VAL A 141 -2.66 21.10 -23.92
N GLU A 142 -3.91 21.44 -23.66
CA GLU A 142 -4.31 22.55 -22.79
C GLU A 142 -5.44 22.09 -21.87
N GLY A 143 -5.88 22.97 -20.97
CA GLY A 143 -7.10 22.75 -20.20
C GLY A 143 -6.99 23.18 -18.74
N THR A 144 -7.83 22.58 -17.92
CA THR A 144 -7.91 22.80 -16.48
C THR A 144 -7.75 21.47 -15.75
N ARG A 145 -7.77 21.49 -14.42
CA ARG A 145 -7.79 20.26 -13.60
C ARG A 145 -8.92 19.29 -13.95
N LEU A 146 -10.02 19.76 -14.56
CA LEU A 146 -11.21 18.95 -14.82
C LEU A 146 -11.40 18.60 -16.31
N VAL A 147 -10.69 19.26 -17.21
CA VAL A 147 -10.85 19.08 -18.66
C VAL A 147 -9.50 19.19 -19.34
N MET A 148 -9.14 18.17 -20.11
CA MET A 148 -8.01 18.20 -21.04
C MET A 148 -8.53 18.48 -22.45
N ILE A 149 -7.91 19.44 -23.13
CA ILE A 149 -8.22 19.83 -24.49
C ILE A 149 -7.05 19.43 -25.38
N LEU A 150 -7.30 18.56 -26.34
CA LEU A 150 -6.32 18.15 -27.34
C LEU A 150 -6.64 18.82 -28.68
N THR A 151 -5.67 19.55 -29.24
CA THR A 151 -5.85 20.25 -30.53
C THR A 151 -4.77 19.86 -31.53
N TYR A 152 -5.16 19.39 -32.71
CA TYR A 152 -4.25 19.05 -33.80
C TYR A 152 -4.93 19.21 -35.17
N LYS A 153 -4.22 19.80 -36.15
CA LYS A 153 -4.71 20.02 -37.52
C LYS A 153 -6.12 20.65 -37.60
N GLY A 154 -6.37 21.65 -36.77
CA GLY A 154 -7.65 22.39 -36.74
C GLY A 154 -8.82 21.63 -36.09
N LYS A 155 -8.60 20.43 -35.56
CA LYS A 155 -9.57 19.69 -34.75
C LYS A 155 -9.24 19.85 -33.26
N SER A 156 -10.26 19.95 -32.43
CA SER A 156 -10.15 19.99 -30.98
C SER A 156 -11.12 18.99 -30.35
N ILE A 157 -10.67 18.32 -29.30
CA ILE A 157 -11.49 17.42 -28.49
C ILE A 157 -11.31 17.73 -27.02
N GLU A 158 -12.37 17.52 -26.26
CA GLU A 158 -12.37 17.65 -24.81
C GLU A 158 -12.45 16.26 -24.17
N ILE A 159 -11.60 16.04 -23.17
CA ILE A 159 -11.56 14.83 -22.36
C ILE A 159 -11.77 15.28 -20.93
N HIS A 160 -12.91 14.89 -20.36
CA HIS A 160 -13.24 15.26 -18.99
C HIS A 160 -12.55 14.31 -18.01
N LEU A 161 -12.05 14.88 -16.92
CA LEU A 161 -11.60 14.09 -15.79
C LEU A 161 -12.84 13.41 -15.18
N ARG A 162 -12.82 12.09 -15.10
CA ARG A 162 -13.74 11.34 -14.26
C ARG A 162 -13.51 11.81 -12.82
N THR A 163 -14.55 12.33 -12.18
CA THR A 163 -14.48 12.63 -10.74
C THR A 163 -14.09 11.36 -10.00
N PRO A 164 -12.88 11.29 -9.40
CA PRO A 164 -12.48 10.11 -8.64
C PRO A 164 -13.40 9.99 -7.44
N ASN A 165 -13.85 8.78 -7.11
CA ASN A 165 -14.44 8.55 -5.79
C ASN A 165 -13.30 8.28 -4.81
N ASP A 166 -13.46 8.69 -3.56
CA ASP A 166 -12.47 8.38 -2.53
C ASP A 166 -12.27 6.86 -2.31
N ASP A 167 -13.24 6.04 -2.76
CA ASP A 167 -13.23 4.57 -2.70
C ASP A 167 -12.59 3.88 -3.92
N ASP A 168 -12.04 4.63 -4.87
CA ASP A 168 -11.43 4.03 -6.06
C ASP A 168 -10.10 3.35 -5.70
N SER A 169 -9.98 2.07 -6.04
CA SER A 169 -8.78 1.28 -5.79
C SER A 169 -8.36 0.43 -6.99
N LEU A 170 -7.07 0.34 -7.27
CA LEU A 170 -6.47 -0.50 -8.30
C LEU A 170 -6.33 -1.96 -7.83
N ALA A 171 -6.07 -2.18 -6.54
CA ALA A 171 -5.69 -3.50 -6.00
C ALA A 171 -6.44 -3.87 -4.72
N ASP A 172 -7.56 -3.21 -4.42
CA ASP A 172 -8.28 -3.33 -3.14
C ASP A 172 -7.36 -3.05 -1.95
N HIS A 173 -6.33 -2.22 -2.12
CA HIS A 173 -5.27 -1.91 -1.16
C HIS A 173 -4.50 -3.14 -0.62
N ARG A 174 -4.49 -4.25 -1.36
CA ARG A 174 -3.77 -5.48 -0.97
C ARG A 174 -2.29 -5.43 -1.29
N CYS A 175 -1.87 -4.56 -2.19
CA CYS A 175 -0.49 -4.42 -2.60
C CYS A 175 -0.15 -2.97 -2.95
N THR A 176 1.14 -2.65 -2.94
CA THR A 176 1.65 -1.36 -3.39
C THR A 176 1.71 -1.35 -4.91
N VAL A 177 0.86 -0.54 -5.54
CA VAL A 177 0.78 -0.37 -6.98
C VAL A 177 1.52 0.89 -7.39
N CYS A 178 2.44 0.74 -8.34
CA CYS A 178 3.28 1.83 -8.81
C CYS A 178 3.06 2.18 -10.28
N VAL A 179 3.26 3.45 -10.63
CA VAL A 179 3.28 3.93 -12.02
C VAL A 179 4.68 4.45 -12.35
N PRO A 180 5.45 3.80 -13.24
CA PRO A 180 6.79 4.24 -13.59
C PRO A 180 6.76 5.48 -14.49
N TYR A 181 7.62 6.46 -14.21
CA TYR A 181 7.85 7.58 -15.11
C TYR A 181 8.34 7.10 -16.50
N PRO A 182 8.20 7.90 -17.57
CA PRO A 182 8.65 7.51 -18.91
C PRO A 182 10.12 7.10 -19.02
N ASP A 183 10.98 7.70 -18.20
CA ASP A 183 12.42 7.42 -18.13
C ASP A 183 12.77 6.26 -17.16
N LYS A 184 11.77 5.74 -16.45
CA LYS A 184 11.90 4.68 -15.42
C LYS A 184 12.85 5.04 -14.28
N LYS A 185 13.18 6.33 -14.11
CA LYS A 185 14.09 6.76 -13.04
C LYS A 185 13.38 6.89 -11.71
N ARG A 186 12.07 7.17 -11.74
CA ARG A 186 11.18 7.25 -10.58
C ARG A 186 9.89 6.49 -10.84
N VAL A 187 9.18 6.19 -9.77
CA VAL A 187 7.81 5.68 -9.78
C VAL A 187 6.92 6.49 -8.85
N TRP A 188 5.65 6.52 -9.18
CA TRP A 188 4.55 6.99 -8.34
C TRP A 188 4.01 5.85 -7.51
N ILE A 189 3.75 6.07 -6.22
CA ILE A 189 2.92 5.16 -5.42
C ILE A 189 1.47 5.53 -5.69
N ALA A 190 0.83 4.84 -6.63
CA ALA A 190 -0.56 5.09 -7.02
C ALA A 190 -1.54 4.52 -5.97
N GLU A 191 -1.16 3.41 -5.34
CA GLU A 191 -1.89 2.79 -4.24
C GLU A 191 -0.89 2.09 -3.31
N GLY A 192 -1.12 2.14 -2.00
CA GLY A 192 -0.34 1.39 -1.01
C GLY A 192 -1.13 0.25 -0.37
N LYS A 193 -0.40 -0.69 0.23
CA LYS A 193 -0.96 -1.70 1.15
C LYS A 193 -1.66 -1.03 2.30
N SER A 194 -2.95 -1.28 2.51
CA SER A 194 -3.67 -0.71 3.66
C SER A 194 -3.61 -1.61 4.89
N ILE A 195 -3.78 -0.98 6.05
CA ILE A 195 -3.93 -1.67 7.34
C ILE A 195 -5.04 -2.71 7.28
N LYS A 196 -6.23 -2.34 6.77
CA LYS A 196 -7.40 -3.21 6.71
C LYS A 196 -7.13 -4.57 6.07
N GLN A 197 -6.35 -4.55 4.98
CA GLN A 197 -6.18 -5.71 4.11
C GLN A 197 -4.97 -6.56 4.50
N ASN A 198 -4.00 -5.97 5.20
CA ASN A 198 -2.71 -6.62 5.45
C ASN A 198 -2.48 -6.99 6.92
N TYR A 199 -3.23 -6.42 7.85
CA TYR A 199 -3.09 -6.71 9.28
C TYR A 199 -4.29 -7.51 9.81
N SER A 200 -4.00 -8.49 10.67
CA SER A 200 -5.01 -9.17 11.48
C SER A 200 -5.67 -8.21 12.49
N ALA A 201 -6.84 -8.56 13.02
CA ALA A 201 -7.53 -7.74 14.02
C ALA A 201 -6.66 -7.44 15.26
N ALA A 202 -5.78 -8.36 15.67
CA ALA A 202 -4.86 -8.16 16.78
C ALA A 202 -3.77 -7.13 16.43
N GLN A 203 -3.16 -7.24 15.24
CA GLN A 203 -2.15 -6.28 14.76
C GLN A 203 -2.74 -4.89 14.54
N GLN A 204 -3.97 -4.81 14.02
CA GLN A 204 -4.69 -3.54 13.88
C GLN A 204 -4.90 -2.87 15.23
N LYS A 205 -5.32 -3.64 16.25
CA LYS A 205 -5.46 -3.12 17.62
C LYS A 205 -4.13 -2.61 18.19
N GLU A 206 -3.06 -3.39 18.06
CA GLU A 206 -1.73 -2.99 18.53
C GLU A 206 -1.24 -1.71 17.84
N LEU A 207 -1.38 -1.62 16.52
CA LEU A 207 -1.00 -0.43 15.77
C LEU A 207 -1.86 0.78 16.16
N PHE A 208 -3.15 0.57 16.37
CA PHE A 208 -4.05 1.61 16.86
C PHE A 208 -3.59 2.18 18.21
N ASP A 209 -3.30 1.32 19.18
CA ASP A 209 -2.81 1.74 20.51
C ASP A 209 -1.51 2.55 20.39
N ARG A 210 -0.62 2.17 19.45
CA ARG A 210 0.60 2.92 19.14
C ARG A 210 0.33 4.28 18.49
N ILE A 211 -0.63 4.37 17.57
CA ILE A 211 -1.04 5.63 16.93
C ILE A 211 -1.68 6.57 17.93
N GLU A 212 -2.61 6.07 18.77
CA GLU A 212 -3.26 6.88 19.81
C GLU A 212 -2.22 7.50 20.74
N LYS A 213 -1.24 6.69 21.18
CA LYS A 213 -0.11 7.17 21.98
C LYS A 213 0.73 8.22 21.24
N ALA A 214 0.98 8.05 19.95
CA ALA A 214 1.76 8.98 19.13
C ALA A 214 1.05 10.32 18.89
N VAL A 215 -0.28 10.29 18.74
CA VAL A 215 -1.11 11.50 18.57
C VAL A 215 -1.33 12.22 19.90
N GLY A 216 -1.30 11.49 21.03
CA GLY A 216 -1.49 12.05 22.37
C GLY A 216 -2.94 12.48 22.65
N LYS A 217 -3.89 12.02 21.85
CA LYS A 217 -5.33 12.28 22.01
C LYS A 217 -6.13 11.01 21.74
N PRO A 218 -7.24 10.80 22.45
CA PRO A 218 -8.07 9.61 22.24
C PRO A 218 -8.66 9.59 20.83
N ILE A 219 -8.62 8.43 20.20
CA ILE A 219 -9.24 8.17 18.89
C ILE A 219 -10.37 7.17 19.11
N ASN A 220 -11.52 7.34 18.43
CA ASN A 220 -12.68 6.47 18.63
C ASN A 220 -12.92 5.57 17.42
N LEU A 221 -12.50 4.30 17.47
CA LEU A 221 -12.79 3.34 16.38
C LEU A 221 -14.26 2.89 16.30
N ASN A 222 -15.11 3.27 17.26
CA ASN A 222 -16.57 3.09 17.11
C ASN A 222 -17.18 4.19 16.22
N ASP A 223 -16.45 5.28 15.98
CA ASP A 223 -16.79 6.25 14.94
C ASP A 223 -16.43 5.65 13.57
N PRO A 224 -17.42 5.42 12.68
CA PRO A 224 -17.16 4.82 11.37
C PRO A 224 -16.16 5.62 10.53
N VAL A 225 -16.13 6.95 10.66
CA VAL A 225 -15.25 7.83 9.88
C VAL A 225 -13.80 7.67 10.35
N GLN A 226 -13.57 7.63 11.66
CA GLN A 226 -12.23 7.43 12.21
C GLN A 226 -11.72 6.02 11.96
N LYS A 227 -12.61 5.03 12.03
CA LYS A 227 -12.28 3.64 11.70
C LYS A 227 -11.89 3.50 10.24
N GLU A 228 -12.68 4.05 9.32
CA GLU A 228 -12.39 4.04 7.88
C GLU A 228 -11.07 4.75 7.57
N TRP A 229 -10.83 5.91 8.17
CA TRP A 229 -9.55 6.61 8.06
C TRP A 229 -8.37 5.73 8.50
N PHE A 230 -8.44 5.14 9.70
CA PHE A 230 -7.38 4.26 10.22
C PHE A 230 -7.17 3.05 9.31
N GLU A 231 -8.24 2.36 8.93
CA GLU A 231 -8.21 1.19 8.06
C GLU A 231 -7.60 1.50 6.67
N SER A 232 -7.74 2.74 6.19
CA SER A 232 -7.23 3.20 4.90
C SER A 232 -5.74 3.56 4.88
N LEU A 233 -5.08 3.68 6.04
CA LEU A 233 -3.70 4.13 6.08
C LEU A 233 -2.76 3.11 5.39
N TYR A 234 -1.78 3.61 4.63
CA TYR A 234 -0.83 2.75 3.93
C TYR A 234 0.33 2.36 4.83
N ILE A 235 0.80 1.15 4.64
CA ILE A 235 1.97 0.56 5.31
C ILE A 235 3.14 0.64 4.31
N LEU A 236 4.18 1.37 4.65
CA LEU A 236 5.43 1.49 3.88
C LEU A 236 6.63 1.43 4.81
N ASP A 237 7.83 1.28 4.29
CA ASP A 237 9.08 1.52 5.03
C ASP A 237 9.78 2.70 4.33
N VAL A 238 9.59 3.91 4.84
CA VAL A 238 9.98 5.14 4.13
C VAL A 238 11.42 5.53 4.38
N ASN A 239 12.06 5.01 5.43
CA ASN A 239 13.47 5.23 5.74
C ASN A 239 14.36 4.01 5.45
N PHE A 240 13.77 2.90 4.99
CA PHE A 240 14.45 1.63 4.71
C PHE A 240 15.17 1.06 5.93
N ASP A 241 14.61 1.27 7.14
CA ASP A 241 15.17 0.76 8.39
C ASP A 241 14.62 -0.63 8.79
N GLY A 242 13.77 -1.21 7.93
CA GLY A 242 13.14 -2.50 8.13
C GLY A 242 11.91 -2.43 9.04
N LYS A 243 11.43 -1.24 9.40
CA LYS A 243 10.23 -1.03 10.20
C LYS A 243 9.17 -0.30 9.39
N GLU A 244 7.93 -0.67 9.67
CA GLU A 244 6.78 -0.11 8.97
C GLU A 244 6.45 1.29 9.52
N ASP A 245 6.37 2.24 8.61
CA ASP A 245 5.82 3.58 8.70
C ASP A 245 4.38 3.59 8.15
N ILE A 246 3.58 4.54 8.62
CA ILE A 246 2.16 4.63 8.27
C ILE A 246 1.87 5.95 7.56
N VAL A 247 1.40 5.89 6.33
CA VAL A 247 1.27 7.07 5.46
C VAL A 247 -0.05 7.05 4.70
N PHE A 248 -0.75 8.19 4.61
CA PHE A 248 -1.89 8.29 3.69
C PHE A 248 -2.33 9.73 3.50
N LYS A 249 -2.43 10.21 2.24
CA LYS A 249 -2.95 11.51 1.74
C LYS A 249 -2.60 12.78 2.54
N LYS A 250 -2.91 12.81 3.84
CA LYS A 250 -2.79 13.91 4.82
C LYS A 250 -2.15 13.53 6.17
N SER A 251 -1.98 12.24 6.47
CA SER A 251 -1.47 11.72 7.74
C SER A 251 -0.17 10.98 7.52
N PHE A 252 0.77 11.18 8.44
CA PHE A 252 2.09 10.58 8.35
C PHE A 252 2.59 10.21 9.74
N PHE A 253 2.95 8.94 9.92
CA PHE A 253 3.53 8.42 11.14
C PHE A 253 4.84 7.70 10.82
N VAL A 254 5.91 8.13 11.48
CA VAL A 254 7.25 7.57 11.29
C VAL A 254 7.58 6.67 12.46
N THR A 255 7.99 5.45 12.19
CA THR A 255 8.60 4.58 13.18
C THR A 255 10.08 4.90 13.28
N SER A 256 10.55 5.17 14.50
CA SER A 256 11.97 5.24 14.80
C SER A 256 12.25 4.47 16.08
N HIS A 257 13.20 3.53 16.01
CA HIS A 257 13.36 2.52 17.06
C HIS A 257 12.03 1.78 17.27
N ASN A 258 11.50 1.67 18.49
CA ASN A 258 10.26 0.95 18.74
C ASN A 258 9.09 1.90 19.05
N MET A 259 9.21 3.16 18.63
CA MET A 259 8.20 4.19 18.84
C MET A 259 7.71 4.72 17.50
N LEU A 260 6.41 4.99 17.46
CA LEU A 260 5.75 5.65 16.35
C LEU A 260 5.60 7.14 16.71
N TYR A 261 5.90 8.01 15.77
CA TYR A 261 5.81 9.46 15.93
C TYR A 261 4.84 10.03 14.91
N ASN A 262 3.94 10.89 15.37
CA ASN A 262 3.09 11.67 14.48
C ASN A 262 3.91 12.80 13.85
N VAL A 263 3.88 12.91 12.53
CA VAL A 263 4.47 14.07 11.84
C VAL A 263 3.50 15.23 11.97
N GLU A 264 3.98 16.31 12.58
CA GLU A 264 3.21 17.52 12.72
C GLU A 264 3.19 18.27 11.39
N HIS A 265 2.04 18.79 11.00
CA HIS A 265 1.93 19.70 9.86
C HIS A 265 1.13 20.94 10.24
N VAL A 266 1.65 22.10 9.85
CA VAL A 266 1.02 23.39 10.12
C VAL A 266 0.94 24.22 8.85
N TYR A 267 -0.12 25.01 8.76
CA TYR A 267 -0.28 26.00 7.70
C TYR A 267 0.63 27.21 7.98
N LYS A 268 1.45 27.60 7.00
CA LYS A 268 2.35 28.74 7.13
C LYS A 268 1.95 29.93 6.26
N TYR A 269 1.51 29.68 5.02
CA TYR A 269 1.11 30.68 4.02
C TYR A 269 -0.10 30.17 3.20
N GLU A 270 -0.68 31.02 2.34
CA GLU A 270 -1.97 30.79 1.67
C GLU A 270 -2.17 29.39 1.05
N ASP A 271 -1.10 28.69 0.65
CA ASP A 271 -1.16 27.29 0.20
C ASP A 271 0.10 26.46 0.57
N GLU A 272 0.84 26.85 1.61
CA GLU A 272 2.07 26.15 2.02
C GLU A 272 1.94 25.44 3.37
N TYR A 273 2.38 24.17 3.38
CA TYR A 273 2.39 23.29 4.53
C TYR A 273 3.83 23.05 4.97
N GLN A 274 4.10 23.28 6.25
CA GLN A 274 5.36 22.84 6.86
C GLN A 274 5.11 21.56 7.64
N PHE A 275 5.90 20.54 7.33
CA PHE A 275 6.02 19.32 8.11
C PHE A 275 7.20 19.39 9.06
N THR A 276 7.04 18.81 10.24
CA THR A 276 8.12 18.57 11.21
C THR A 276 8.15 17.09 11.54
N PHE A 277 9.30 16.45 11.31
CA PHE A 277 9.48 15.01 11.45
C PHE A 277 10.19 14.68 12.77
N PRO A 278 9.50 14.09 13.75
CA PRO A 278 10.16 13.57 14.94
C PRO A 278 10.87 12.24 14.65
N PRO A 279 11.85 11.84 15.48
CA PRO A 279 12.44 12.61 16.57
C PRO A 279 13.51 13.61 16.11
N THR A 280 13.83 13.66 14.81
CA THR A 280 14.94 14.47 14.28
C THR A 280 14.66 15.98 14.32
N GLY A 281 13.38 16.37 14.33
CA GLY A 281 12.95 17.77 14.26
C GLY A 281 13.17 18.39 12.88
N ARG A 282 13.58 17.61 11.87
CA ARG A 282 13.80 18.08 10.50
C ARG A 282 12.47 18.54 9.90
N THR A 283 12.52 19.57 9.07
CA THR A 283 11.31 20.15 8.48
C THR A 283 11.32 20.07 6.96
N CYS A 284 10.13 20.11 6.37
CA CYS A 284 9.98 20.29 4.93
C CYS A 284 8.75 21.12 4.58
N HIS A 285 8.85 21.89 3.50
CA HIS A 285 7.79 22.75 2.99
C HIS A 285 7.25 22.19 1.67
N VAL A 286 5.93 22.14 1.52
CA VAL A 286 5.26 21.73 0.29
C VAL A 286 4.07 22.63 -0.04
N LYS A 287 3.72 22.72 -1.32
CA LYS A 287 2.65 23.60 -1.84
C LYS A 287 1.30 22.91 -1.97
N SER A 288 1.14 21.72 -1.39
CA SER A 288 -0.10 20.96 -1.52
C SER A 288 -0.50 20.29 -0.22
N ARG A 289 -1.80 20.31 0.09
CA ARG A 289 -2.41 19.56 1.19
C ARG A 289 -2.44 18.04 0.94
N PHE A 290 -2.36 17.65 -0.32
CA PHE A 290 -2.30 16.25 -0.71
C PHE A 290 -0.83 15.97 -1.01
N PHE A 291 -0.31 14.90 -0.41
CA PHE A 291 1.11 14.61 -0.39
C PHE A 291 1.38 13.41 -1.29
N PRO A 292 1.51 13.63 -2.61
CA PRO A 292 1.81 12.54 -3.52
C PRO A 292 3.15 11.91 -3.16
N LEU A 293 3.19 10.58 -3.16
CA LEU A 293 4.38 9.82 -2.85
C LEU A 293 5.02 9.31 -4.13
N THR A 294 6.30 9.62 -4.30
CA THR A 294 7.14 9.04 -5.35
C THR A 294 8.39 8.43 -4.73
N THR A 295 9.06 7.57 -5.48
CA THR A 295 10.36 7.04 -5.10
C THR A 295 11.27 6.88 -6.31
N ASP A 296 12.57 7.05 -6.10
CA ASP A 296 13.62 6.72 -7.07
C ASP A 296 14.23 5.33 -6.86
N GLY A 297 13.66 4.54 -5.92
CA GLY A 297 14.16 3.23 -5.52
C GLY A 297 15.06 3.25 -4.29
N LYS A 298 15.68 4.40 -4.00
CA LYS A 298 16.58 4.61 -2.85
C LYS A 298 15.95 5.52 -1.78
N ASN A 299 15.14 6.47 -2.21
CA ASN A 299 14.49 7.45 -1.35
C ASN A 299 13.01 7.58 -1.72
N TYR A 300 12.18 7.87 -0.73
CA TYR A 300 10.83 8.36 -0.93
C TYR A 300 10.82 9.88 -0.96
N TYR A 301 9.87 10.43 -1.71
CA TYR A 301 9.66 11.85 -1.81
C TYR A 301 8.19 12.20 -1.62
N ILE A 302 7.94 13.29 -0.90
CA ILE A 302 6.63 13.94 -0.87
C ILE A 302 6.67 15.10 -1.88
N ASP A 303 5.66 15.15 -2.76
CA ASP A 303 5.51 16.23 -3.75
C ASP A 303 6.75 16.42 -4.63
N ASN A 304 7.51 15.33 -4.86
CA ASN A 304 8.85 15.30 -5.49
C ASN A 304 9.88 16.28 -4.91
N GLN A 305 9.59 16.94 -3.79
CA GLN A 305 10.38 18.02 -3.21
C GLN A 305 11.09 17.54 -1.93
N CYS A 306 10.33 16.96 -1.00
CA CYS A 306 10.86 16.55 0.29
C CYS A 306 11.43 15.13 0.21
N ASN A 307 12.75 14.96 0.38
CA ASN A 307 13.32 13.62 0.56
C ASN A 307 12.92 13.08 1.94
N LEU A 308 11.85 12.28 1.95
CA LEU A 308 11.23 11.74 3.14
C LEU A 308 12.17 10.77 3.86
N THR A 309 12.86 9.91 3.12
CA THR A 309 13.86 8.97 3.65
C THR A 309 14.95 9.70 4.44
N ALA A 310 15.44 10.83 3.92
CA ALA A 310 16.43 11.64 4.62
C ALA A 310 15.84 12.39 5.82
N LEU A 311 14.57 12.79 5.80
CA LEU A 311 13.93 13.48 6.92
C LEU A 311 13.69 12.54 8.11
N THR A 312 13.48 11.25 7.83
CA THR A 312 13.10 10.22 8.80
C THR A 312 14.23 9.25 9.15
N SER A 313 15.38 9.34 8.45
CA SER A 313 16.58 8.59 8.83
C SER A 313 17.06 9.03 10.21
N LYS A 314 17.62 8.09 10.98
CA LYS A 314 18.29 8.41 12.23
C LYS A 314 19.34 9.48 11.94
N ALA A 315 19.37 10.56 12.71
CA ALA A 315 20.55 11.41 12.72
C ALA A 315 21.74 10.51 13.07
N GLU A 316 22.74 10.42 12.19
CA GLU A 316 24.05 9.96 12.63
C GLU A 316 24.39 10.82 13.85
N LYS A 317 24.75 10.18 14.95
CA LYS A 317 25.24 10.92 16.11
C LYS A 317 26.46 11.69 15.61
N GLU A 318 26.34 13.01 15.48
CA GLU A 318 27.51 13.91 15.36
C GLU A 318 28.40 13.78 16.61
#